data_AF-A0A7V9UB35-F1
#
_entry.id   AF-A0A7V9UB35-F1
#
_cell.length_a   1.000
_cell.length_b   1.000
_cell.length_c   1.000
_cell.angle_alpha   90.00
_cell.angle_beta   90.00
_cell.angle_gamma   90.00
#
_symmetry.space_group_name_H-M   'P 1'
#
loop_
_entity.id
_entity.type
_entity.pdbx_description
1 polymer ?
#
loop_
_entity_poly.entity_id
_entity_poly.type
_entity_poly.pdbx_seq_one_letter_code
_entity_poly.pdbx_strand_id
1 'polypeptide(L)'
;MKAIRFQTDDGQRFDSFALDIEATNVADISRRNARMERLSRMIRDQVGPDYLMGGITPDVQSVYWPSFPYATVAQYFDVLMPMGYFTYRVSGMRAAEKYTKANVREVRERAGNLALPVHPIGGIAGDATVREVRGYVNGVQETQAIGGSFYDFPITDGRTWNELAPLANTGPL
;
A
#
# COMPACT_ATOMS: atom_id res chain seq x y z
N MET A 1 -18.83 4.94 5.75
CA MET A 1 -18.58 5.91 6.85
C MET A 1 -18.70 5.34 8.26
N LYS A 2 -19.61 4.40 8.56
CA LYS A 2 -19.72 3.81 9.91
C LYS A 2 -18.41 3.24 10.44
N ALA A 3 -17.59 2.61 9.58
CA ALA A 3 -16.28 2.10 9.95
C ALA A 3 -15.30 3.20 10.40
N ILE A 4 -15.20 4.30 9.66
CA ILE A 4 -14.31 5.43 9.99
C ILE A 4 -14.73 6.14 11.28
N ARG A 5 -16.04 6.19 11.56
CA ARG A 5 -16.60 6.79 12.78
C ARG A 5 -16.79 5.77 13.90
N PHE A 6 -16.26 4.55 13.74
CA PHE A 6 -16.41 3.52 14.76
C PHE A 6 -15.69 3.98 16.03
N GLN A 7 -16.39 3.82 17.14
CA GLN A 7 -15.85 4.03 18.46
C GLN A 7 -16.29 2.86 19.33
N THR A 8 -15.35 2.30 20.08
CA THR A 8 -15.66 1.31 21.11
C THR A 8 -16.31 1.98 22.32
N ASP A 9 -16.92 1.19 23.21
CA ASP A 9 -17.56 1.72 24.42
C ASP A 9 -16.55 2.40 25.37
N ASP A 10 -15.29 1.97 25.35
CA ASP A 10 -14.17 2.60 26.09
C ASP A 10 -13.49 3.75 25.33
N GLY A 11 -14.03 4.13 24.17
CA GLY A 11 -13.66 5.35 23.46
C GLY A 11 -12.56 5.21 22.41
N GLN A 12 -12.05 4.01 22.14
CA GLN A 12 -11.06 3.74 21.10
C GLN A 12 -11.64 3.96 19.72
N ARG A 13 -10.82 4.45 18.80
CA ARG A 13 -11.19 4.76 17.41
C ARG A 13 -10.05 4.40 16.48
N PHE A 14 -10.32 4.29 15.19
CA PHE A 14 -9.28 4.20 14.19
C PHE A 14 -8.64 5.57 13.96
N ASP A 15 -7.31 5.64 14.08
CA ASP A 15 -6.54 6.86 13.82
C ASP A 15 -6.51 7.24 12.33
N SER A 16 -6.71 6.25 11.46
CA SER A 16 -6.70 6.42 10.01
C SER A 16 -7.51 5.34 9.29
N PHE A 17 -7.70 5.51 7.99
CA PHE A 17 -8.41 4.57 7.13
C PHE A 17 -7.65 4.36 5.82
N ALA A 18 -7.51 3.11 5.37
CA ALA A 18 -6.99 2.81 4.05
C ALA A 18 -8.08 2.23 3.14
N LEU A 19 -8.25 2.77 1.94
CA LEU A 19 -9.15 2.22 0.93
C LEU A 19 -8.41 1.17 0.10
N ASP A 20 -8.95 -0.04 0.03
CA ASP A 20 -8.53 -1.07 -0.92
C ASP A 20 -9.03 -0.73 -2.34
N ILE A 21 -8.10 -0.42 -3.25
CA ILE A 21 -8.35 -0.05 -4.64
C ILE A 21 -7.87 -1.14 -5.60
N GLU A 22 -8.25 -2.39 -5.34
CA GLU A 22 -7.86 -3.51 -6.21
C GLU A 22 -9.05 -4.17 -6.94
N ALA A 23 -10.28 -3.72 -6.69
CA ALA A 23 -11.49 -4.31 -7.27
C ALA A 23 -11.52 -4.35 -8.81
N THR A 24 -11.89 -5.50 -9.38
CA THR A 24 -11.92 -5.75 -10.85
C THR A 24 -13.33 -6.06 -11.39
N ASN A 25 -14.35 -5.99 -10.54
CA ASN A 25 -15.75 -6.31 -10.88
C ASN A 25 -16.39 -5.38 -11.92
N VAL A 26 -15.74 -4.26 -12.29
CA VAL A 26 -16.14 -3.37 -13.38
C VAL A 26 -15.13 -3.49 -14.51
N ALA A 27 -15.50 -4.17 -15.60
CA ALA A 27 -14.58 -4.47 -16.72
C ALA A 27 -14.16 -3.21 -17.52
N ASP A 28 -15.04 -2.22 -17.63
CA ASP A 28 -14.72 -0.95 -18.29
C ASP A 28 -13.77 -0.13 -17.42
N ILE A 29 -12.53 0.04 -17.89
CA ILE A 29 -11.43 0.68 -17.17
C ILE A 29 -11.73 2.14 -16.87
N SER A 30 -12.23 2.91 -17.85
CA SER A 30 -12.55 4.33 -17.67
C SER A 30 -13.68 4.52 -16.66
N ARG A 31 -14.73 3.68 -16.75
CA ARG A 31 -15.82 3.67 -15.78
C ARG A 31 -15.32 3.28 -14.39
N ARG A 32 -14.44 2.29 -14.29
CA ARG A 32 -13.87 1.86 -13.00
C ARG A 32 -13.03 2.97 -12.37
N ASN A 33 -12.15 3.62 -13.14
CA ASN A 33 -11.37 4.77 -12.69
C ASN A 33 -12.28 5.92 -12.21
N ALA A 34 -13.31 6.27 -12.98
CA ALA A 34 -14.25 7.33 -12.60
C ALA A 34 -15.08 6.98 -11.34
N ARG A 35 -15.40 5.69 -11.14
CA ARG A 35 -16.10 5.24 -9.92
C ARG A 35 -15.20 5.25 -8.70
N MET A 36 -13.94 4.83 -8.86
CA MET A 36 -12.92 4.90 -7.82
C MET A 36 -12.69 6.36 -7.41
N GLU A 37 -12.47 7.28 -8.37
CA GLU A 37 -12.25 8.69 -8.07
C GLU A 37 -13.44 9.30 -7.29
N ARG A 38 -14.66 9.04 -7.75
CA ARG A 38 -15.86 9.53 -7.06
C ARG A 38 -15.94 9.01 -5.63
N LEU A 39 -15.63 7.74 -5.40
CA LEU A 39 -15.62 7.16 -4.06
C LEU A 39 -14.54 7.80 -3.19
N SER A 40 -13.31 7.94 -3.70
CA SER A 40 -12.19 8.58 -2.98
C SER A 40 -12.53 10.02 -2.58
N ARG A 41 -13.09 10.80 -3.50
CA ARG A 41 -13.57 12.17 -3.24
C ARG A 41 -14.65 12.19 -2.16
N MET A 42 -15.68 11.35 -2.30
CA MET A 42 -16.76 11.26 -1.30
C MET A 42 -16.25 10.92 0.11
N ILE A 43 -15.26 10.02 0.22
CA ILE A 43 -14.68 9.68 1.52
C ILE A 43 -13.90 10.87 2.07
N ARG A 44 -13.04 11.49 1.25
CA ARG A 44 -12.23 12.66 1.66
C ARG A 44 -13.10 13.82 2.12
N ASP A 45 -14.13 14.18 1.36
CA ASP A 45 -15.07 15.26 1.70
C ASP A 45 -15.76 15.01 3.05
N GLN A 46 -15.99 13.74 3.40
CA GLN A 46 -16.71 13.36 4.60
C GLN A 46 -15.84 13.27 5.86
N VAL A 47 -14.55 12.95 5.71
CA VAL A 47 -13.60 12.87 6.83
C VAL A 47 -12.82 14.17 7.04
N GLY A 48 -12.77 15.03 6.03
CA GLY A 48 -12.02 16.28 6.05
C GLY A 48 -10.54 16.10 5.71
N PRO A 49 -9.80 17.21 5.58
CA PRO A 49 -8.39 17.19 5.23
C PRO A 49 -7.49 16.65 6.35
N ASP A 50 -7.90 16.76 7.61
CA ASP A 50 -7.05 16.42 8.77
C ASP A 50 -7.06 14.93 9.13
N TYR A 51 -7.98 14.14 8.57
CA TYR A 51 -8.06 12.71 8.81
C TYR A 51 -7.15 11.96 7.84
N LEU A 52 -6.16 11.22 8.35
CA LEU A 52 -5.20 10.52 7.51
C LEU A 52 -5.86 9.36 6.73
N MET A 53 -5.61 9.33 5.42
CA MET A 53 -6.11 8.28 4.54
C MET A 53 -4.99 7.63 3.72
N GLY A 54 -4.99 6.29 3.71
CA GLY A 54 -4.19 5.47 2.82
C GLY A 54 -4.97 5.04 1.58
N GLY A 55 -4.30 4.95 0.44
CA GLY A 55 -4.83 4.30 -0.76
C GLY A 55 -4.03 3.04 -1.06
N ILE A 56 -4.62 1.86 -0.87
CA ILE A 56 -3.99 0.60 -1.29
C ILE A 56 -4.16 0.50 -2.80
N THR A 57 -3.06 0.72 -3.51
CA THR A 57 -3.04 0.75 -4.98
C THR A 57 -2.57 -0.57 -5.53
N PRO A 58 -3.00 -0.96 -6.74
CA PRO A 58 -2.40 -2.10 -7.41
C PRO A 58 -0.90 -1.87 -7.61
N ASP A 59 -0.15 -2.97 -7.77
CA ASP A 59 1.23 -2.90 -8.24
C ASP A 59 1.29 -2.18 -9.60
N VAL A 60 2.37 -1.43 -9.84
CA VAL A 60 2.50 -0.57 -11.03
C VAL A 60 2.53 -1.34 -12.36
N GLN A 61 2.74 -2.66 -12.29
CA GLN A 61 2.75 -3.61 -13.41
C GLN A 61 1.46 -4.46 -13.45
N SER A 62 0.44 -4.11 -12.65
CA SER A 62 -0.82 -4.84 -12.61
C SER A 62 -1.55 -4.76 -13.94
N VAL A 63 -1.72 -5.92 -14.58
CA VAL A 63 -2.51 -6.06 -15.81
C VAL A 63 -4.02 -5.95 -15.55
N TYR A 64 -4.45 -6.04 -14.29
CA TYR A 64 -5.86 -5.92 -13.91
C TYR A 64 -6.31 -4.46 -13.81
N TRP A 65 -5.36 -3.53 -13.62
CA TRP A 65 -5.60 -2.09 -13.56
C TRP A 65 -4.74 -1.33 -14.58
N PRO A 66 -4.93 -1.57 -15.89
CA PRO A 66 -4.25 -0.78 -16.91
C PRO A 66 -4.66 0.69 -16.79
N SER A 67 -3.70 1.59 -16.96
CA SER A 67 -3.93 3.05 -16.86
C SER A 67 -4.52 3.49 -15.50
N PHE A 68 -4.05 2.89 -14.39
CA PHE A 68 -4.40 3.34 -13.05
C PHE A 68 -3.98 4.82 -12.84
N PRO A 69 -4.87 5.71 -12.38
CA PRO A 69 -4.62 7.14 -12.38
C PRO A 69 -3.92 7.59 -11.08
N TYR A 70 -2.66 7.19 -10.88
CA TYR A 70 -1.89 7.50 -9.65
C TYR A 70 -1.90 8.98 -9.28
N ALA A 71 -1.70 9.88 -10.24
CA ALA A 71 -1.72 11.33 -9.99
C ALA A 71 -3.07 11.85 -9.47
N THR A 72 -4.19 11.27 -9.93
CA THR A 72 -5.54 11.59 -9.42
C THR A 72 -5.73 11.02 -8.03
N VAL A 73 -5.30 9.77 -7.80
CA VAL A 73 -5.43 9.11 -6.49
C VAL A 73 -4.62 9.86 -5.43
N ALA A 74 -3.40 10.29 -5.74
CA ALA A 74 -2.54 11.05 -4.83
C ALA A 74 -3.13 12.40 -4.38
N GLN A 75 -4.22 12.88 -4.99
CA GLN A 75 -4.92 14.09 -4.52
C GLN A 75 -5.87 13.83 -3.36
N TYR A 76 -6.26 12.56 -3.12
CA TYR A 76 -7.25 12.20 -2.10
C TYR A 76 -6.66 11.45 -0.90
N PHE A 77 -5.47 10.87 -1.05
CA PHE A 77 -4.82 10.03 -0.04
C PHE A 77 -3.47 10.61 0.36
N ASP A 78 -3.18 10.55 1.66
CA ASP A 78 -1.95 11.07 2.26
C ASP A 78 -0.78 10.10 2.08
N VAL A 79 -1.09 8.79 1.98
CA VAL A 79 -0.14 7.71 1.77
C VAL A 79 -0.64 6.80 0.65
N LEU A 80 0.23 6.47 -0.31
CA LEU A 80 -0.06 5.39 -1.26
C LEU A 80 0.60 4.09 -0.83
N MET A 81 -0.14 3.00 -0.91
CA MET A 81 0.25 1.70 -0.39
C MET A 81 0.23 0.66 -1.52
N PRO A 82 1.26 0.57 -2.37
CA PRO A 82 1.26 -0.38 -3.46
C PRO A 82 1.28 -1.82 -2.94
N MET A 83 0.32 -2.63 -3.38
CA MET A 83 0.28 -4.07 -3.11
C MET A 83 1.33 -4.79 -3.96
N GLY A 84 2.47 -5.09 -3.37
CA GLY A 84 3.65 -5.64 -4.04
C GLY A 84 3.68 -7.16 -4.06
N TYR A 85 3.12 -7.78 -5.11
CA TYR A 85 3.06 -9.23 -5.30
C TYR A 85 4.38 -9.92 -5.69
N PHE A 86 5.51 -9.53 -5.09
CA PHE A 86 6.83 -10.07 -5.48
C PHE A 86 6.91 -11.60 -5.36
N THR A 87 6.15 -12.22 -4.45
CA THR A 87 6.06 -13.68 -4.26
C THR A 87 5.55 -14.43 -5.49
N TYR A 88 4.86 -13.76 -6.42
CA TYR A 88 4.41 -14.34 -7.70
C TYR A 88 5.19 -13.86 -8.92
N ARG A 89 6.07 -12.87 -8.76
CA ARG A 89 6.69 -12.15 -9.88
C ARG A 89 8.18 -12.42 -10.01
N VAL A 90 8.85 -12.62 -8.89
CA VAL A 90 10.30 -12.74 -8.81
C VAL A 90 10.69 -13.77 -7.76
N SER A 91 11.94 -14.21 -7.78
CA SER A 91 12.47 -15.08 -6.74
C SER A 91 13.85 -14.63 -6.27
N GLY A 92 14.09 -14.81 -4.97
CA GLY A 92 15.34 -14.51 -4.31
C GLY A 92 15.44 -13.07 -3.80
N MET A 93 16.25 -12.89 -2.77
CA MET A 93 16.45 -11.64 -2.03
C MET A 93 16.65 -10.41 -2.92
N ARG A 94 17.64 -10.45 -3.83
CA ARG A 94 17.97 -9.29 -4.68
C ARG A 94 16.83 -8.92 -5.64
N ALA A 95 16.07 -9.91 -6.11
CA ALA A 95 14.98 -9.66 -7.03
C ALA A 95 13.76 -9.07 -6.30
N ALA A 96 13.45 -9.57 -5.09
CA ALA A 96 12.44 -8.99 -4.21
C ALA A 96 12.79 -7.53 -3.86
N GLU A 97 14.05 -7.26 -3.48
CA GLU A 97 14.53 -5.90 -3.20
C GLU A 97 14.35 -4.97 -4.40
N LYS A 98 14.82 -5.38 -5.58
CA LYS A 98 14.67 -4.60 -6.81
C LYS A 98 13.21 -4.34 -7.16
N TYR A 99 12.34 -5.34 -7.00
CA TYR A 99 10.92 -5.24 -7.26
C TYR A 99 10.24 -4.23 -6.32
N THR A 100 10.53 -4.29 -5.02
CA THR A 100 10.01 -3.33 -4.03
C THR A 100 10.47 -1.92 -4.34
N LYS A 101 11.77 -1.73 -4.63
CA LYS A 101 12.34 -0.43 -4.98
C LYS A 101 11.68 0.17 -6.22
N ALA A 102 11.46 -0.65 -7.25
CA ALA A 102 10.80 -0.23 -8.48
C ALA A 102 9.36 0.22 -8.23
N ASN A 103 8.57 -0.57 -7.49
CA ASN A 103 7.19 -0.19 -7.16
C ASN A 103 7.10 1.16 -6.44
N VAL A 104 7.91 1.38 -5.39
CA VAL A 104 7.88 2.65 -4.65
C VAL A 104 8.26 3.84 -5.52
N ARG A 105 9.31 3.70 -6.35
CA ARG A 105 9.75 4.77 -7.27
C ARG A 105 8.71 5.06 -8.33
N GLU A 106 8.18 4.03 -8.98
CA GLU A 106 7.18 4.19 -10.03
C GLU A 106 5.87 4.79 -9.51
N VAL A 107 5.43 4.45 -8.29
CA VAL A 107 4.26 5.10 -7.67
C VAL A 107 4.50 6.61 -7.53
N ARG A 108 5.64 7.01 -6.97
CA ARG A 108 6.03 8.42 -6.82
C ARG A 108 6.11 9.16 -8.15
N GLU A 109 6.73 8.54 -9.16
CA GLU A 109 6.86 9.08 -10.51
C GLU A 109 5.48 9.24 -11.18
N ARG A 110 4.63 8.21 -11.15
CA ARG A 110 3.29 8.23 -11.77
C ARG A 110 2.32 9.14 -11.02
N ALA A 111 2.54 9.36 -9.73
CA ALA A 111 1.82 10.36 -8.94
C ALA A 111 2.29 11.80 -9.23
N GLY A 112 3.44 11.97 -9.89
CA GLY A 112 4.04 13.29 -10.12
C GLY A 112 4.63 13.93 -8.85
N ASN A 113 4.89 13.13 -7.80
CA ASN A 113 5.42 13.61 -6.53
C ASN A 113 6.48 12.64 -5.99
N LEU A 114 7.75 13.01 -6.15
CA LEU A 114 8.89 12.20 -5.69
C LEU A 114 9.02 12.12 -4.16
N ALA A 115 8.39 13.04 -3.43
CA ALA A 115 8.36 13.07 -1.97
C ALA A 115 7.08 12.43 -1.38
N LEU A 116 6.21 11.85 -2.22
CA LEU A 116 4.97 11.24 -1.76
C LEU A 116 5.26 10.17 -0.70
N PRO A 117 4.56 10.19 0.44
CA PRO A 117 4.59 9.11 1.42
C PRO A 117 4.10 7.80 0.78
N VAL A 118 4.93 6.77 0.84
CA VAL A 118 4.62 5.44 0.30
C VAL A 118 4.88 4.39 1.36
N HIS A 119 3.94 3.47 1.53
CA HIS A 119 4.04 2.31 2.42
C HIS A 119 3.71 1.04 1.61
N PRO A 120 4.70 0.39 0.96
CA PRO A 120 4.42 -0.83 0.21
C PRO A 120 3.87 -1.92 1.11
N ILE A 121 3.00 -2.76 0.54
CA ILE A 121 2.48 -3.96 1.19
C ILE A 121 3.10 -5.16 0.48
N GLY A 122 3.98 -5.88 1.15
CA GLY A 122 4.78 -6.95 0.57
C GLY A 122 4.05 -8.29 0.53
N GLY A 123 4.06 -8.91 -0.66
CA GLY A 123 3.90 -10.35 -0.88
C GLY A 123 2.61 -10.98 -0.36
N ILE A 124 2.58 -12.31 -0.45
CA ILE A 124 1.70 -13.15 0.36
C ILE A 124 2.58 -13.84 1.40
N ALA A 125 2.32 -13.63 2.68
CA ALA A 125 3.27 -13.87 3.77
C ALA A 125 3.68 -15.35 3.88
N GLY A 126 2.75 -16.27 3.60
CA GLY A 126 3.02 -17.70 3.58
C GLY A 126 3.87 -18.19 2.40
N ASP A 127 3.99 -17.39 1.33
CA ASP A 127 4.68 -17.76 0.09
C ASP A 127 6.10 -17.17 0.00
N ALA A 128 6.45 -16.22 0.88
CA ALA A 128 7.76 -15.58 0.88
C ALA A 128 8.81 -16.40 1.65
N THR A 129 10.00 -16.57 1.08
CA THR A 129 11.15 -17.05 1.85
C THR A 129 11.70 -15.94 2.75
N VAL A 130 12.32 -16.30 3.88
CA VAL A 130 13.03 -15.36 4.78
C VAL A 130 13.97 -14.43 4.02
N ARG A 131 14.67 -14.95 3.01
CA ARG A 131 15.58 -14.15 2.16
C ARG A 131 14.85 -13.12 1.30
N GLU A 132 13.67 -13.45 0.80
CA GLU A 132 12.84 -12.52 0.04
C GLU A 132 12.22 -11.46 0.94
N VAL A 133 11.78 -11.82 2.15
CA VAL A 133 11.31 -10.84 3.17
C VAL A 133 12.42 -9.85 3.49
N ARG A 134 13.66 -10.32 3.67
CA ARG A 134 14.82 -9.44 3.87
C ARG A 134 15.08 -8.52 2.67
N GLY A 135 14.97 -9.05 1.45
CA GLY A 135 15.08 -8.25 0.23
C GLY A 135 14.01 -7.17 0.17
N TYR A 136 12.77 -7.52 0.51
CA TYR A 136 11.68 -6.56 0.64
C TYR A 136 12.01 -5.46 1.66
N VAL A 137 12.40 -5.81 2.90
CA VAL A 137 12.75 -4.84 3.96
C VAL A 137 13.86 -3.90 3.52
N ASN A 138 14.93 -4.43 2.90
CA ASN A 138 16.00 -3.60 2.33
C ASN A 138 15.44 -2.60 1.31
N GLY A 139 14.55 -3.05 0.41
CA GLY A 139 13.94 -2.19 -0.59
C GLY A 139 13.08 -1.07 0.01
N VAL A 140 12.33 -1.37 1.07
CA VAL A 140 11.56 -0.37 1.84
C VAL A 140 12.49 0.69 2.43
N GLN A 141 13.54 0.27 3.13
CA GLN A 141 14.49 1.17 3.78
C GLN A 141 15.27 2.03 2.78
N GLU A 142 15.80 1.42 1.71
CA GLU A 142 16.59 2.14 0.71
C GLU A 142 15.77 3.14 -0.13
N THR A 143 14.46 2.94 -0.24
CA THR A 143 13.57 3.92 -0.89
C THR A 143 13.06 4.99 0.05
N GLN A 144 13.37 4.91 1.35
CA GLN A 144 12.81 5.79 2.36
C GLN A 144 11.27 5.82 2.26
N ALA A 145 10.67 4.65 2.04
CA ALA A 145 9.25 4.47 2.28
C ALA A 145 8.96 4.73 3.77
N ILE A 146 7.77 5.22 4.09
CA ILE A 146 7.43 5.60 5.47
C ILE A 146 7.22 4.39 6.39
N GLY A 147 7.23 3.20 5.81
CA GLY A 147 7.05 1.92 6.48
C GLY A 147 6.82 0.83 5.44
N GLY A 148 6.55 -0.38 5.91
CA GLY A 148 6.09 -1.47 5.05
C GLY A 148 5.32 -2.50 5.87
N SER A 149 4.37 -3.18 5.24
CA SER A 149 3.59 -4.26 5.87
C SER A 149 3.56 -5.48 4.95
N PHE A 150 2.95 -6.57 5.41
CA PHE A 150 2.78 -7.80 4.64
C PHE A 150 1.31 -8.18 4.58
N TYR A 151 0.90 -8.78 3.46
CA TYR A 151 -0.40 -9.44 3.34
C TYR A 151 -0.18 -10.96 3.41
N ASP A 152 -0.93 -11.80 4.11
CA ASP A 152 -2.00 -11.49 5.07
C ASP A 152 -1.61 -11.93 6.48
N PHE A 153 -2.06 -11.18 7.49
CA PHE A 153 -1.75 -11.37 8.91
C PHE A 153 -1.91 -12.82 9.42
N PRO A 154 -3.00 -13.56 9.10
CA PRO A 154 -3.21 -14.91 9.64
C PRO A 154 -2.15 -15.94 9.22
N ILE A 155 -1.42 -15.68 8.14
CA ILE A 155 -0.41 -16.59 7.57
C ILE A 155 1.01 -16.04 7.72
N THR A 156 1.20 -14.91 8.40
CA THR A 156 2.51 -14.35 8.72
C THR A 156 3.12 -15.10 9.91
N ASP A 157 4.12 -15.93 9.65
CA ASP A 157 4.80 -16.71 10.68
C ASP A 157 5.84 -15.89 11.48
N GLY A 158 6.31 -16.45 12.60
CA GLY A 158 7.28 -15.75 13.46
C GLY A 158 8.61 -15.43 12.77
N ARG A 159 9.02 -16.19 11.75
CA ARG A 159 10.25 -15.90 10.99
C ARG A 159 10.06 -14.67 10.12
N THR A 160 8.90 -14.54 9.48
CA THR A 160 8.52 -13.37 8.70
C THR A 160 8.41 -12.13 9.59
N TRP A 161 7.77 -12.25 10.76
CA TRP A 161 7.73 -11.15 11.74
C TRP A 161 9.11 -10.69 12.18
N ASN A 162 10.04 -11.62 12.44
CA ASN A 162 11.41 -11.27 12.82
C ASN A 162 12.14 -10.49 11.72
N GLU A 163 11.95 -10.84 10.44
CA GLU A 163 12.55 -10.07 9.34
C GLU A 163 11.86 -8.72 9.12
N LEU A 164 10.58 -8.58 9.47
CA LEU A 164 9.84 -7.31 9.38
C LEU A 164 10.11 -6.34 10.54
N ALA A 165 10.63 -6.83 11.67
CA ALA A 165 10.90 -6.03 12.87
C ALA A 165 11.66 -4.71 12.62
N PRO A 166 12.64 -4.63 11.69
CA PRO A 166 13.30 -3.35 11.38
C PRO A 166 12.36 -2.25 10.87
N LEU A 167 11.20 -2.60 10.30
CA LEU A 167 10.21 -1.64 9.80
C LEU A 167 9.26 -1.12 10.89
N ALA A 168 9.23 -1.76 12.06
CA ALA A 168 8.38 -1.31 13.18
C ALA A 168 8.90 -0.01 13.84
N ASN A 169 10.16 0.35 13.60
CA ASN A 169 10.84 1.49 14.22
C ASN A 169 11.20 2.62 13.23
N THR A 170 10.70 2.57 11.99
CA THR A 170 11.01 3.58 10.96
C THR A 170 9.95 4.67 10.93
N GLY A 171 10.02 5.64 11.84
CA GLY A 171 9.24 6.88 11.80
C GLY A 171 9.36 7.65 13.13
N PRO A 172 9.58 8.97 13.13
CA PRO A 172 9.49 9.75 14.36
C PRO A 172 8.02 9.83 14.81
N LEU A 173 7.81 9.72 16.12
CA LEU A 173 6.57 10.15 16.77
C LEU A 173 6.35 11.65 16.56
#